data_AF-A0A075HRU4-F1
#
_entry.id   AF-A0A075HRU4-F1
#
_cell.length_a   1.000
_cell.length_b   1.000
_cell.length_c   1.000
_cell.angle_alpha   90.00
_cell.angle_beta   90.00
_cell.angle_gamma   90.00
#
_symmetry.space_group_name_H-M   'P 1'
#
loop_
_entity.id
_entity.type
_entity.pdbx_description
1 polymer ?
#
loop_
_entity_poly.entity_id
_entity_poly.type
_entity_poly.pdbx_seq_one_letter_code
_entity_poly.pdbx_strand_id
1 'polypeptide(L)'
;MKVFQIRFLTILILSFSLLGASVLIPNSSAQEDHRVPDWIKNVAGWWANDEISENEFLTGIEYLINNDIISVSLTRCGETIESQTTSSAKMVPDWIKNNAKWWHEDLIDDTAFINGIEYLVKEQIIRLDLTKIQGNAPLEDVTFSSAWGVDKSYLVFVQSSFFEVYGKYGDCVIQDGNRVWQSLALGLNPNKIDMYNEVAVWNDPQKVVVVYPYFTYAAYAEPGFYTYYRGECDDCTTIKFANPTILYTSSGLGHQALSVLGYHTITDAEIDRNPSILQQFDKVIMLHNEYVTRTMFDAITSHPKVLYLYPNALYAEIEVNYVDRTITLIRGHDYPEPEISNGFDWEFDNTHPYEFDNECLDMEIYPIENGFMTNCYPENVFLKDIQTFNLLKAIKDL
;
A
#
# COMPACT_ATOMS: atom_id res chain seq x y z
N MET A 1 -10.31 -23.42 38.70
CA MET A 1 -9.54 -22.76 37.61
C MET A 1 -9.23 -23.67 36.42
N LYS A 2 -8.67 -24.89 36.58
CA LYS A 2 -8.40 -25.81 35.44
C LYS A 2 -9.65 -26.23 34.63
N VAL A 3 -10.80 -26.41 35.28
CA VAL A 3 -12.06 -26.81 34.62
C VAL A 3 -12.66 -25.69 33.74
N PHE A 4 -12.36 -24.42 34.04
CA PHE A 4 -12.87 -23.27 33.29
C PHE A 4 -12.06 -23.02 32.01
N GLN A 5 -10.74 -23.23 32.04
CA GLN A 5 -9.88 -23.16 30.84
C GLN A 5 -10.20 -24.25 29.82
N ILE A 6 -10.47 -25.49 30.27
CA ILE A 6 -10.82 -26.60 29.37
C ILE A 6 -12.16 -26.35 28.67
N ARG A 7 -13.13 -25.76 29.37
CA ARG A 7 -14.43 -25.38 28.80
C ARG A 7 -14.34 -24.22 27.80
N PHE A 8 -13.44 -23.26 28.04
CA PHE A 8 -13.22 -22.15 27.09
C PHE A 8 -12.53 -22.61 25.80
N LEU A 9 -11.55 -23.52 25.91
CA LEU A 9 -10.85 -24.09 24.75
C LEU A 9 -11.77 -25.00 23.91
N THR A 10 -12.64 -25.79 24.56
CA THR A 10 -13.64 -26.62 23.84
C THR A 10 -14.75 -25.79 23.20
N ILE A 11 -15.15 -24.66 23.80
CA ILE A 11 -16.11 -23.73 23.18
C ILE A 11 -15.50 -23.03 21.96
N LEU A 12 -14.21 -22.65 22.01
CA LEU A 12 -13.53 -22.03 20.86
C LEU A 12 -13.36 -23.02 19.69
N ILE A 13 -13.02 -24.28 20.00
CA ILE A 13 -12.90 -25.37 19.01
C ILE A 13 -14.25 -25.69 18.36
N LEU A 14 -15.34 -25.71 19.13
CA LEU A 14 -16.69 -25.97 18.61
C LEU A 14 -17.28 -24.78 17.83
N SER A 15 -16.87 -23.53 18.12
CA SER A 15 -17.34 -22.37 17.36
C SER A 15 -16.77 -22.29 15.95
N PHE A 16 -15.57 -22.83 15.68
CA PHE A 16 -15.04 -22.93 14.32
C PHE A 16 -15.70 -24.06 13.50
N SER A 17 -16.27 -25.08 14.16
CA SER A 17 -17.01 -26.15 13.48
C SER A 17 -18.40 -25.73 12.97
N LEU A 18 -18.93 -24.58 13.42
CA LEU A 18 -20.31 -24.16 13.19
C LEU A 18 -20.47 -22.94 12.27
N LEU A 19 -19.38 -22.30 11.83
CA LEU A 19 -19.43 -21.20 10.85
C LEU A 19 -19.16 -21.64 9.40
N GLY A 20 -18.88 -22.92 9.16
CA GLY A 20 -18.62 -23.47 7.82
C GLY A 20 -19.84 -23.95 7.04
N ALA A 21 -21.07 -23.76 7.54
CA ALA A 21 -22.27 -24.26 6.88
C ALA A 21 -23.31 -23.15 6.70
N SER A 22 -23.24 -22.42 5.57
CA SER A 22 -24.37 -21.93 4.75
C SER A 22 -24.09 -20.62 4.01
N VAL A 23 -23.24 -20.64 2.97
CA VAL A 23 -23.49 -19.79 1.79
C VAL A 23 -23.03 -20.54 0.54
N LEU A 24 -23.99 -21.07 -0.23
CA LEU A 24 -23.75 -21.48 -1.62
C LEU A 24 -23.79 -20.21 -2.48
N ILE A 25 -22.62 -19.67 -2.85
CA ILE A 25 -22.51 -18.72 -3.95
C ILE A 25 -21.96 -19.51 -5.15
N PRO A 26 -22.73 -19.70 -6.24
CA PRO A 26 -22.20 -20.35 -7.42
C PRO A 26 -21.44 -19.30 -8.24
N ASN A 27 -20.13 -19.19 -8.04
CA ASN A 27 -19.26 -18.58 -9.05
C ASN A 27 -18.61 -19.69 -9.87
N SER A 28 -19.25 -19.95 -11.00
CA SER A 28 -18.66 -20.65 -12.13
C SER A 28 -17.53 -19.80 -12.70
N SER A 29 -16.30 -20.11 -12.32
CA SER A 29 -15.11 -19.89 -13.13
C SER A 29 -14.37 -21.23 -13.15
N ALA A 30 -13.91 -21.66 -14.32
CA ALA A 30 -13.15 -22.89 -14.47
C ALA A 30 -11.81 -22.75 -13.72
N GLN A 31 -11.80 -23.10 -12.44
CA GLN A 31 -10.61 -23.17 -11.61
C GLN A 31 -9.89 -24.46 -12.00
N GLU A 32 -8.65 -24.37 -12.48
CA GLU A 32 -7.78 -25.54 -12.46
C GLU A 32 -7.78 -26.06 -11.02
N ASP A 33 -8.04 -27.36 -10.87
CA ASP A 33 -8.16 -28.05 -9.60
C ASP A 33 -6.75 -28.10 -8.97
N HIS A 34 -6.30 -27.00 -8.35
CA HIS A 34 -5.06 -26.91 -7.58
C HIS A 34 -5.22 -27.74 -6.30
N ARG A 35 -5.32 -29.06 -6.48
CA ARG A 35 -5.42 -30.01 -5.37
C ARG A 35 -4.18 -29.89 -4.51
N VAL A 36 -4.40 -29.82 -3.20
CA VAL A 36 -3.32 -29.86 -2.24
C VAL A 36 -2.54 -31.17 -2.44
N PRO A 37 -1.22 -31.13 -2.69
CA PRO A 37 -0.46 -32.35 -2.88
C PRO A 37 -0.49 -33.24 -1.64
N ASP A 38 -0.70 -34.55 -1.82
CA ASP A 38 -0.80 -35.53 -0.73
C ASP A 38 0.39 -35.48 0.25
N TRP A 39 1.58 -35.15 -0.26
CA TRP A 39 2.78 -35.03 0.58
C TRP A 39 2.69 -33.89 1.59
N ILE A 40 1.97 -32.79 1.30
CA ILE A 40 1.76 -31.69 2.24
C ILE A 40 0.90 -32.19 3.42
N LYS A 41 -0.11 -33.00 3.12
CA LYS A 41 -0.98 -33.62 4.13
C LYS A 41 -0.22 -34.59 5.03
N ASN A 42 0.79 -35.28 4.49
CA ASN A 42 1.72 -36.08 5.29
C ASN A 42 2.62 -35.20 6.17
N VAL A 43 3.13 -34.08 5.66
CA VAL A 43 3.90 -33.10 6.44
C VAL A 43 3.09 -32.58 7.64
N ALA A 44 1.81 -32.26 7.44
CA ALA A 44 0.92 -31.86 8.54
C ALA A 44 0.75 -32.97 9.60
N GLY A 45 0.57 -34.22 9.18
CA GLY A 45 0.48 -35.38 10.07
C GLY A 45 1.75 -35.62 10.88
N TRP A 46 2.91 -35.61 10.22
CA TRP A 46 4.21 -35.76 10.87
C TRP A 46 4.47 -34.65 11.89
N TRP A 47 4.11 -33.40 11.57
CA TRP A 47 4.29 -32.30 12.50
C TRP A 47 3.35 -32.40 13.71
N ALA A 48 2.11 -32.84 13.50
CA ALA A 48 1.16 -33.07 14.58
C ALA A 48 1.60 -34.18 15.54
N ASN A 49 2.38 -35.15 15.06
CA ASN A 49 2.93 -36.27 15.84
C ASN A 49 4.34 -36.01 16.39
N ASP A 50 4.86 -34.78 16.30
CA ASP A 50 6.22 -34.40 16.72
C ASP A 50 7.35 -35.15 15.98
N GLU A 51 7.08 -35.62 14.76
CA GLU A 51 8.06 -36.35 13.92
C GLU A 51 8.95 -35.43 13.09
N ILE A 52 8.46 -34.23 12.76
CA ILE A 52 9.21 -33.17 12.08
C ILE A 52 9.15 -31.85 12.86
N SER A 53 10.09 -30.96 12.58
CA SER A 53 10.19 -29.64 13.18
C SER A 53 9.10 -28.67 12.70
N GLU A 54 8.89 -27.58 13.45
CA GLU A 54 8.04 -26.45 13.04
C GLU A 54 8.51 -25.83 11.70
N ASN A 55 9.83 -25.73 11.48
CA ASN A 55 10.38 -25.19 10.23
C ASN A 55 10.06 -26.08 9.02
N GLU A 56 10.05 -27.40 9.18
CA GLU A 56 9.66 -28.33 8.11
C GLU A 56 8.17 -28.22 7.79
N PHE A 57 7.31 -28.04 8.82
CA PHE A 57 5.90 -27.75 8.62
C PHE A 57 5.68 -26.43 7.86
N LEU A 58 6.37 -25.35 8.28
CA LEU A 58 6.29 -24.05 7.62
C LEU A 58 6.79 -24.09 6.18
N THR A 59 7.79 -24.91 5.86
CA THR A 59 8.22 -25.13 4.46
C THR A 59 7.08 -25.68 3.59
N GLY A 60 6.20 -26.51 4.17
CA GLY A 60 4.97 -26.96 3.50
C GLY A 60 3.99 -25.81 3.26
N ILE A 61 3.80 -24.92 4.23
CA ILE A 61 2.94 -23.72 4.06
C ILE A 61 3.52 -22.75 3.02
N GLU A 62 4.84 -22.51 3.07
CA GLU A 62 5.59 -21.73 2.08
C GLU A 62 5.38 -22.30 0.67
N TYR A 63 5.42 -23.62 0.51
CA TYR A 63 5.13 -24.28 -0.78
C TYR A 63 3.72 -23.97 -1.27
N LEU A 64 2.72 -24.08 -0.40
CA LEU A 64 1.32 -23.83 -0.78
C LEU A 64 1.11 -22.38 -1.25
N ILE A 65 1.77 -21.43 -0.61
CA ILE A 65 1.73 -20.01 -1.00
C ILE A 65 2.44 -19.81 -2.35
N ASN A 66 3.68 -20.32 -2.49
CA ASN A 66 4.49 -20.15 -3.70
C ASN A 66 3.93 -20.85 -4.95
N ASN A 67 2.97 -21.77 -4.79
CA ASN A 67 2.29 -22.47 -5.88
C ASN A 67 0.84 -22.00 -6.06
N ASP A 68 0.47 -20.82 -5.52
CA ASP A 68 -0.87 -20.23 -5.65
C ASP A 68 -2.02 -21.13 -5.14
N ILE A 69 -1.72 -22.10 -4.26
CA ILE A 69 -2.74 -22.95 -3.61
C ILE A 69 -3.39 -22.17 -2.44
N ILE A 70 -2.60 -21.35 -1.75
CA ILE A 70 -3.03 -20.43 -0.71
C ILE A 70 -2.79 -19.01 -1.20
N SER A 71 -3.81 -18.16 -1.16
CA SER A 71 -3.64 -16.73 -1.46
C SER A 71 -3.51 -15.93 -0.16
N VAL A 72 -2.31 -15.48 0.16
CA VAL A 72 -2.06 -14.59 1.30
C VAL A 72 -1.63 -13.20 0.84
N SER A 73 -2.31 -12.19 1.38
CA SER A 73 -1.85 -10.80 1.32
C SER A 73 -1.04 -10.53 2.59
N LEU A 74 0.27 -10.30 2.45
CA LEU A 74 1.19 -10.01 3.55
C LEU A 74 1.27 -8.50 3.84
N THR A 75 0.12 -7.83 3.79
CA THR A 75 -0.02 -6.39 4.05
C THR A 75 0.46 -5.98 5.45
N ARG A 76 0.40 -6.89 6.43
CA ARG A 76 1.10 -6.74 7.71
C ARG A 76 2.50 -7.28 7.58
N CYS A 77 3.49 -6.42 7.85
CA CYS A 77 4.88 -6.82 7.72
C CYS A 77 5.28 -7.74 8.89
N GLY A 78 6.03 -8.80 8.58
CA GLY A 78 6.45 -9.82 9.55
C GLY A 78 7.51 -9.31 10.52
N GLU A 79 7.73 -10.03 11.62
CA GLU A 79 8.92 -9.80 12.45
C GLU A 79 10.19 -10.14 11.65
N THR A 80 11.24 -9.31 11.77
CA THR A 80 12.58 -9.69 11.33
C THR A 80 12.95 -10.98 12.03
N ILE A 81 13.00 -12.07 11.28
CA ILE A 81 13.57 -13.32 11.77
C ILE A 81 15.08 -13.09 11.76
N GLU A 82 15.61 -12.53 12.85
CA GLU A 82 17.05 -12.61 13.10
C GLU A 82 17.44 -14.08 12.93
N SER A 83 18.41 -14.34 12.04
CA SER A 83 19.06 -15.63 11.83
C SER A 83 19.00 -16.45 13.11
N GLN A 84 18.13 -17.46 13.14
CA GLN A 84 17.73 -18.19 14.33
C GLN A 84 18.90 -18.95 14.95
N THR A 85 19.70 -18.26 15.76
CA THR A 85 20.59 -18.90 16.73
C THR A 85 20.20 -18.61 18.18
N THR A 86 19.27 -17.69 18.46
CA THR A 86 19.04 -17.24 19.85
C THR A 86 17.61 -16.89 20.29
N SER A 87 16.58 -16.98 19.45
CA SER A 87 15.18 -16.71 19.88
C SER A 87 14.34 -18.00 19.91
N SER A 88 13.84 -18.38 21.09
CA SER A 88 12.99 -19.56 21.31
C SER A 88 11.50 -19.30 21.07
N ALA A 89 11.14 -18.24 20.34
CA ALA A 89 9.74 -17.92 20.06
C ALA A 89 9.21 -18.83 18.95
N LYS A 90 8.19 -19.64 19.25
CA LYS A 90 7.51 -20.49 18.26
C LYS A 90 6.82 -19.61 17.22
N MET A 91 7.01 -19.93 15.94
CA MET A 91 6.34 -19.27 14.82
C MET A 91 4.91 -19.78 14.62
N VAL A 92 4.60 -20.95 15.16
CA VAL A 92 3.28 -21.58 15.09
C VAL A 92 2.83 -21.98 16.51
N PRO A 93 1.67 -21.50 16.98
CA PRO A 93 1.14 -21.92 18.26
C PRO A 93 0.84 -23.43 18.31
N ASP A 94 1.16 -24.09 19.43
CA ASP A 94 1.01 -25.55 19.56
C ASP A 94 -0.40 -26.07 19.30
N TRP A 95 -1.44 -25.28 19.59
CA TRP A 95 -2.83 -25.68 19.38
C TRP A 95 -3.16 -25.90 17.89
N ILE A 96 -2.38 -25.34 16.97
CA ILE A 96 -2.51 -25.57 15.52
C ILE A 96 -2.21 -27.02 15.13
N LYS A 97 -1.41 -27.76 15.92
CA LYS A 97 -1.16 -29.19 15.68
C LYS A 97 -2.45 -30.03 15.67
N ASN A 98 -3.46 -29.62 16.42
CA ASN A 98 -4.75 -30.31 16.40
C ASN A 98 -5.45 -30.17 15.03
N ASN A 99 -5.37 -28.98 14.42
CA ASN A 99 -5.93 -28.75 13.08
C ASN A 99 -5.16 -29.55 12.02
N ALA A 100 -3.83 -29.56 12.11
CA ALA A 100 -2.97 -30.38 11.23
C ALA A 100 -3.28 -31.88 11.37
N LYS A 101 -3.50 -32.36 12.60
CA LYS A 101 -3.93 -33.74 12.87
C LYS A 101 -5.29 -34.05 12.27
N TRP A 102 -6.29 -33.21 12.50
CA TRP A 102 -7.63 -33.41 11.95
C TRP A 102 -7.63 -33.41 10.43
N TRP A 103 -6.80 -32.58 9.82
CA TRP A 103 -6.65 -32.58 8.37
C TRP A 103 -6.04 -33.89 7.88
N HIS A 104 -4.93 -34.34 8.49
CA HIS A 104 -4.29 -35.61 8.16
C HIS A 104 -5.21 -36.83 8.34
N GLU A 105 -6.07 -36.83 9.37
CA GLU A 105 -7.02 -37.91 9.68
C GLU A 105 -8.35 -37.80 8.91
N ASP A 106 -8.45 -36.93 7.89
CA ASP A 106 -9.66 -36.70 7.08
C ASP A 106 -10.89 -36.23 7.89
N LEU A 107 -10.67 -35.62 9.06
CA LEU A 107 -11.73 -35.04 9.90
C LEU A 107 -12.12 -33.61 9.47
N ILE A 108 -11.20 -32.90 8.81
CA ILE A 108 -11.47 -31.66 8.07
C ILE A 108 -10.92 -31.81 6.65
N ASP A 109 -11.59 -31.18 5.68
CA ASP A 109 -11.18 -31.22 4.28
C ASP A 109 -10.09 -30.19 3.95
N ASP A 110 -9.52 -30.28 2.75
CA ASP A 110 -8.47 -29.38 2.27
C ASP A 110 -8.92 -27.92 2.33
N THR A 111 -10.14 -27.63 1.88
CA THR A 111 -10.73 -26.28 1.91
C THR A 111 -10.75 -25.69 3.32
N ALA A 112 -11.23 -26.45 4.32
CA ALA A 112 -11.27 -25.99 5.70
C ALA A 112 -9.87 -25.75 6.28
N PHE A 113 -8.91 -26.63 5.98
CA PHE A 113 -7.53 -26.47 6.44
C PHE A 113 -6.86 -25.24 5.80
N ILE A 114 -6.97 -25.10 4.48
CA ILE A 114 -6.41 -23.99 3.69
C ILE A 114 -6.96 -22.65 4.16
N ASN A 115 -8.28 -22.50 4.25
CA ASN A 115 -8.91 -21.27 4.76
C ASN A 115 -8.46 -20.96 6.19
N GLY A 116 -8.24 -21.99 7.01
CA GLY A 116 -7.69 -21.86 8.36
C GLY A 116 -6.27 -21.28 8.34
N ILE A 117 -5.37 -21.83 7.52
CA ILE A 117 -4.00 -21.32 7.37
C ILE A 117 -4.00 -19.88 6.84
N GLU A 118 -4.79 -19.58 5.79
CA GLU A 118 -4.93 -18.23 5.25
C GLU A 118 -5.29 -17.21 6.33
N TYR A 119 -6.31 -17.54 7.14
CA TYR A 119 -6.73 -16.70 8.26
C TYR A 119 -5.62 -16.52 9.29
N LEU A 120 -4.92 -17.59 9.66
CA LEU A 120 -3.88 -17.56 10.68
C LEU A 120 -2.64 -16.76 10.25
N VAL A 121 -2.27 -16.82 8.97
CA VAL A 121 -1.19 -16.00 8.40
C VAL A 121 -1.62 -14.53 8.34
N LYS A 122 -2.85 -14.26 7.88
CA LYS A 122 -3.42 -12.90 7.82
C LYS A 122 -3.45 -12.24 9.21
N GLU A 123 -3.83 -12.99 10.24
CA GLU A 123 -3.85 -12.51 11.62
C GLU A 123 -2.49 -12.56 12.32
N GLN A 124 -1.41 -12.90 11.61
CA GLN A 124 -0.03 -13.00 12.15
C GLN A 124 0.08 -13.97 13.35
N ILE A 125 -0.83 -14.94 13.41
CA ILE A 125 -0.80 -16.03 14.40
C ILE A 125 0.23 -17.08 13.96
N ILE A 126 0.26 -17.39 12.65
CA ILE A 126 1.37 -18.10 12.00
C ILE A 126 2.31 -17.06 11.40
N ARG A 127 3.59 -17.14 11.77
CA ARG A 127 4.63 -16.25 11.26
C ARG A 127 5.43 -16.96 10.18
N LEU A 128 5.65 -16.27 9.06
CA LEU A 128 6.38 -16.79 7.91
C LEU A 128 7.69 -16.03 7.73
N ASP A 129 8.69 -16.73 7.20
CA ASP A 129 9.89 -16.10 6.66
C ASP A 129 9.58 -15.50 5.29
N LEU A 130 9.31 -14.19 5.27
CA LEU A 130 8.95 -13.47 4.05
C LEU A 130 10.03 -13.52 2.96
N THR A 131 11.29 -13.84 3.33
CA THR A 131 12.38 -13.97 2.35
C THR A 131 12.26 -15.21 1.47
N LYS A 132 11.40 -16.16 1.85
CA LYS A 132 11.16 -17.41 1.11
C LYS A 132 9.86 -17.39 0.30
N ILE A 133 9.04 -16.36 0.48
CA ILE A 133 7.79 -16.21 -0.25
C ILE A 133 8.10 -15.58 -1.61
N GLN A 134 7.62 -16.22 -2.67
CA GLN A 134 7.80 -15.80 -4.05
C GLN A 134 6.48 -15.24 -4.58
N GLY A 135 6.58 -14.22 -5.44
CA GLY A 135 5.43 -13.68 -6.15
C GLY A 135 5.09 -14.47 -7.40
N ASN A 136 3.99 -14.10 -8.04
CA ASN A 136 3.47 -14.73 -9.26
C ASN A 136 4.34 -14.45 -10.49
N ALA A 137 5.38 -13.63 -10.35
CA ALA A 137 6.44 -13.43 -11.33
C ALA A 137 7.82 -13.44 -10.66
N PRO A 138 8.85 -13.97 -11.34
CA PRO A 138 10.23 -13.85 -10.85
C PRO A 138 10.63 -12.38 -10.66
N LEU A 139 11.23 -12.06 -9.52
CA LEU A 139 11.56 -10.67 -9.15
C LEU A 139 12.49 -10.00 -10.18
N GLU A 140 13.36 -10.76 -10.82
CA GLU A 140 14.24 -10.29 -11.91
C GLU A 140 13.46 -9.70 -13.09
N ASP A 141 12.29 -10.28 -13.42
CA ASP A 141 11.46 -9.90 -14.56
C ASP A 141 10.47 -8.78 -14.21
N VAL A 142 10.26 -8.52 -12.91
CA VAL A 142 9.43 -7.40 -12.45
C VAL A 142 10.10 -6.07 -12.79
N THR A 143 9.33 -5.20 -13.44
CA THR A 143 9.76 -3.85 -13.83
C THR A 143 9.24 -2.82 -12.84
N PHE A 144 10.15 -2.10 -12.18
CA PHE A 144 9.82 -1.01 -11.25
C PHE A 144 9.94 0.35 -11.94
N SER A 145 9.30 1.38 -11.38
CA SER A 145 9.45 2.75 -11.86
C SER A 145 10.91 3.20 -11.78
N SER A 146 11.44 3.77 -12.87
CA SER A 146 12.77 4.38 -12.89
C SER A 146 12.86 5.68 -12.08
N ALA A 147 11.72 6.23 -11.64
CA ALA A 147 11.69 7.41 -10.76
C ALA A 147 12.24 7.10 -9.36
N TRP A 148 12.33 5.82 -8.99
CA TRP A 148 12.75 5.38 -7.67
C TRP A 148 13.89 4.36 -7.75
N GLY A 149 14.91 4.56 -6.92
CA GLY A 149 16.01 3.60 -6.77
C GLY A 149 15.57 2.39 -5.96
N VAL A 150 15.06 1.35 -6.63
CA VAL A 150 14.62 0.11 -5.98
C VAL A 150 15.76 -0.91 -5.97
N ASP A 151 16.26 -1.25 -4.78
CA ASP A 151 17.24 -2.31 -4.58
C ASP A 151 16.54 -3.66 -4.37
N LYS A 152 16.54 -4.48 -5.43
CA LYS A 152 15.90 -5.80 -5.44
C LYS A 152 16.46 -6.76 -4.38
N SER A 153 17.69 -6.57 -3.90
CA SER A 153 18.34 -7.49 -2.94
C SER A 153 17.69 -7.49 -1.55
N TYR A 154 16.93 -6.46 -1.24
CA TYR A 154 16.22 -6.31 0.03
C TYR A 154 14.71 -6.42 -0.13
N LEU A 155 14.18 -6.77 -1.30
CA LEU A 155 12.74 -6.89 -1.48
C LEU A 155 12.23 -8.25 -1.01
N VAL A 156 11.09 -8.22 -0.32
CA VAL A 156 10.29 -9.40 0.00
C VAL A 156 8.89 -9.23 -0.57
N PHE A 157 8.32 -10.33 -1.06
CA PHE A 157 7.00 -10.32 -1.64
C PHE A 157 5.94 -9.97 -0.59
N VAL A 158 5.00 -9.11 -0.97
CA VAL A 158 3.87 -8.71 -0.12
C VAL A 158 2.58 -9.28 -0.66
N GLN A 159 2.30 -9.05 -1.94
CA GLN A 159 1.12 -9.57 -2.62
C GLN A 159 1.24 -9.38 -4.13
N SER A 160 0.50 -10.20 -4.88
CA SER A 160 0.24 -9.97 -6.31
C SER A 160 -1.19 -9.50 -6.48
N SER A 161 -1.37 -8.33 -7.07
CA SER A 161 -2.67 -7.73 -7.37
C SER A 161 -2.58 -7.08 -8.75
N PHE A 162 -3.12 -5.88 -8.97
CA PHE A 162 -2.91 -5.16 -10.23
C PHE A 162 -1.41 -5.01 -10.54
N PHE A 163 -0.63 -4.60 -9.53
CA PHE A 163 0.82 -4.61 -9.52
C PHE A 163 1.35 -5.78 -8.67
N GLU A 164 2.60 -6.18 -8.92
CA GLU A 164 3.38 -6.90 -7.91
C GLU A 164 3.78 -5.90 -6.82
N VAL A 165 3.55 -6.27 -5.56
CA VAL A 165 3.85 -5.41 -4.41
C VAL A 165 4.95 -6.06 -3.59
N TYR A 166 5.98 -5.28 -3.32
CA TYR A 166 7.12 -5.69 -2.51
C TYR A 166 7.35 -4.73 -1.36
N GLY A 167 7.74 -5.28 -0.22
CA GLY A 167 8.21 -4.53 0.95
C GLY A 167 9.73 -4.61 1.04
N LYS A 168 10.37 -3.62 1.64
CA LYS A 168 11.80 -3.71 1.95
C LYS A 168 11.99 -4.50 3.25
N TYR A 169 12.80 -5.54 3.21
CA TYR A 169 13.10 -6.39 4.36
C TYR A 169 13.61 -5.55 5.54
N GLY A 170 12.93 -5.67 6.68
CA GLY A 170 13.21 -4.90 7.90
C GLY A 170 12.62 -3.49 7.94
N ASP A 171 11.96 -3.02 6.88
CA ASP A 171 11.35 -1.68 6.77
C ASP A 171 9.92 -1.67 7.34
N CYS A 172 9.82 -2.08 8.60
CA CYS A 172 8.58 -2.24 9.35
C CYS A 172 8.46 -1.16 10.43
N VAL A 173 7.31 -0.48 10.49
CA VAL A 173 6.98 0.46 11.56
C VAL A 173 5.75 0.00 12.33
N ILE A 174 5.63 0.43 13.59
CA ILE A 174 4.45 0.17 14.42
C ILE A 174 3.51 1.37 14.30
N GLN A 175 2.30 1.13 13.79
CA GLN A 175 1.22 2.10 13.70
C GLN A 175 -0.03 1.51 14.37
N ASP A 176 -0.60 2.22 15.35
CA ASP A 176 -1.77 1.78 16.13
C ASP A 176 -1.66 0.36 16.73
N GLY A 177 -0.44 0.00 17.16
CA GLY A 177 -0.14 -1.32 17.71
C GLY A 177 0.04 -2.44 16.67
N ASN A 178 -0.12 -2.14 15.38
CA ASN A 178 0.10 -3.07 14.28
C ASN A 178 1.42 -2.79 13.56
N ARG A 179 2.09 -3.84 13.07
CA ARG A 179 3.26 -3.69 12.20
C ARG A 179 2.83 -3.50 10.75
N VAL A 180 3.25 -2.40 10.16
CA VAL A 180 2.96 -2.03 8.76
C VAL A 180 4.25 -1.74 8.02
N TRP A 181 4.23 -1.97 6.71
CA TRP A 181 5.33 -1.60 5.84
C TRP A 181 5.49 -0.07 5.84
N GLN A 182 6.70 0.41 6.09
CA GLN A 182 6.99 1.84 6.00
C GLN A 182 6.94 2.32 4.56
N SER A 183 7.47 1.51 3.64
CA SER A 183 7.43 1.76 2.21
C SER A 183 7.13 0.47 1.43
N LEU A 184 6.41 0.64 0.32
CA LEU A 184 6.04 -0.43 -0.60
C LEU A 184 6.48 -0.06 -2.02
N ALA A 185 7.09 -1.01 -2.72
CA ALA A 185 7.48 -0.88 -4.11
C ALA A 185 6.43 -1.54 -5.02
N LEU A 186 5.99 -0.81 -6.04
CA LEU A 186 5.09 -1.32 -7.08
C LEU A 186 5.88 -1.71 -8.32
N GLY A 187 5.65 -2.93 -8.80
CA GLY A 187 6.27 -3.47 -10.00
C GLY A 187 5.25 -4.02 -10.99
N LEU A 188 5.58 -3.93 -12.27
CA LEU A 188 4.79 -4.56 -13.33
C LEU A 188 5.07 -6.06 -13.37
N ASN A 189 4.00 -6.86 -13.33
CA ASN A 189 4.06 -8.28 -13.60
C ASN A 189 4.14 -8.50 -15.13
N PRO A 190 5.19 -9.14 -15.68
CA PRO A 190 5.30 -9.40 -17.12
C PRO A 190 4.11 -10.22 -17.67
N ASN A 191 3.47 -11.04 -16.84
CA ASN A 191 2.31 -11.85 -17.21
C ASN A 191 1.01 -11.02 -17.33
N LYS A 192 1.02 -9.74 -16.95
CA LYS A 192 -0.14 -8.83 -16.98
C LYS A 192 -0.01 -7.69 -17.99
N ILE A 193 0.89 -7.82 -18.97
CA ILE A 193 1.21 -6.73 -19.92
C ILE A 193 0.00 -6.24 -20.73
N ASP A 194 -0.90 -7.15 -21.14
CA ASP A 194 -2.10 -6.78 -21.90
C ASP A 194 -3.01 -5.85 -21.09
N MET A 195 -3.19 -6.14 -19.79
CA MET A 195 -3.94 -5.29 -18.87
C MET A 195 -3.27 -3.93 -18.68
N TYR A 196 -1.93 -3.89 -18.56
CA TYR A 196 -1.21 -2.62 -18.43
C TYR A 196 -1.31 -1.76 -19.69
N ASN A 197 -1.29 -2.35 -20.89
CA ASN A 197 -1.43 -1.62 -22.14
C ASN A 197 -2.74 -0.81 -22.23
N GLU A 198 -3.80 -1.25 -21.54
CA GLU A 198 -5.08 -0.54 -21.51
C GLU A 198 -5.00 0.79 -20.78
N VAL A 199 -4.15 0.91 -19.75
CA VAL A 199 -4.07 2.07 -18.86
C VAL A 199 -2.73 2.83 -18.92
N ALA A 200 -1.70 2.22 -19.50
CA ALA A 200 -0.39 2.83 -19.71
C ALA A 200 -0.40 3.84 -20.86
N VAL A 201 0.58 4.75 -20.83
CA VAL A 201 0.80 5.78 -21.85
C VAL A 201 2.15 5.65 -22.55
N TRP A 202 2.81 4.48 -22.47
CA TRP A 202 4.13 4.23 -23.09
C TRP A 202 4.22 4.59 -24.58
N ASN A 203 3.12 4.45 -25.32
CA ASN A 203 3.02 4.77 -26.75
C ASN A 203 1.87 5.75 -27.03
N ASP A 204 1.42 6.49 -26.03
CA ASP A 204 0.30 7.42 -26.13
C ASP A 204 0.82 8.84 -26.44
N PRO A 205 0.32 9.53 -27.47
CA PRO A 205 0.76 10.88 -27.79
C PRO A 205 0.22 11.96 -26.82
N GLN A 206 -0.65 11.61 -25.86
CA GLN A 206 -1.18 12.56 -24.90
C GLN A 206 -0.06 13.28 -24.13
N LYS A 207 -0.16 14.61 -24.05
CA LYS A 207 0.75 15.42 -23.24
C LYS A 207 0.18 15.55 -21.84
N VAL A 208 0.39 14.52 -21.03
CA VAL A 208 -0.02 14.50 -19.62
C VAL A 208 1.20 14.65 -18.74
N VAL A 209 1.08 15.44 -17.67
CA VAL A 209 2.10 15.51 -16.62
C VAL A 209 1.51 15.17 -15.26
N VAL A 210 2.26 14.40 -14.48
CA VAL A 210 1.97 14.13 -13.06
C VAL A 210 2.90 15.00 -12.21
N VAL A 211 2.31 15.72 -11.26
CA VAL A 211 3.04 16.61 -10.36
C VAL A 211 3.33 15.87 -9.05
N TYR A 212 4.59 15.54 -8.82
CA TYR A 212 5.05 14.92 -7.58
C TYR A 212 5.12 15.99 -6.45
N PRO A 213 4.59 15.70 -5.25
CA PRO A 213 4.48 16.66 -4.16
C PRO A 213 5.77 16.70 -3.33
N TYR A 214 6.83 17.28 -3.90
CA TYR A 214 8.13 17.36 -3.25
C TYR A 214 8.12 18.30 -2.04
N PHE A 215 7.38 19.41 -2.09
CA PHE A 215 7.27 20.29 -0.93
C PHE A 215 6.46 19.67 0.20
N THR A 216 5.37 18.96 -0.11
CA THR A 216 4.66 18.15 0.89
C THR A 216 5.59 17.10 1.50
N TYR A 217 6.35 16.36 0.69
CA TYR A 217 7.34 15.41 1.21
C TYR A 217 8.28 16.07 2.23
N ALA A 218 8.82 17.24 1.89
CA ALA A 218 9.73 17.96 2.77
C ALA A 218 9.03 18.45 4.06
N ALA A 219 7.79 18.92 3.97
CA ALA A 219 6.99 19.38 5.12
C ALA A 219 6.71 18.27 6.15
N TYR A 220 6.56 17.02 5.69
CA TYR A 220 6.32 15.84 6.54
C TYR A 220 7.61 15.15 7.02
N ALA A 221 8.78 15.55 6.53
CA ALA A 221 10.06 15.00 7.03
C ALA A 221 10.26 15.43 8.49
N GLU A 222 10.79 14.56 9.35
CA GLU A 222 10.99 14.88 10.77
C GLU A 222 12.43 15.40 11.03
N PRO A 223 12.61 16.55 11.71
CA PRO A 223 11.56 17.47 12.17
C PRO A 223 10.96 18.29 11.01
N GLY A 224 9.64 18.46 11.05
CA GLY A 224 8.81 19.02 9.98
C GLY A 224 7.70 19.95 10.50
N PHE A 225 6.80 20.38 9.62
CA PHE A 225 5.67 21.24 10.03
C PHE A 225 4.76 20.54 11.05
N TYR A 226 4.60 19.22 10.96
CA TYR A 226 3.83 18.47 11.95
C TYR A 226 4.52 18.39 13.33
N THR A 227 5.84 18.56 13.41
CA THR A 227 6.52 18.74 14.70
C THR A 227 6.08 20.05 15.36
N TYR A 228 5.86 21.11 14.58
CA TYR A 228 5.27 22.36 15.05
C TYR A 228 3.81 22.18 15.49
N TYR A 229 2.95 21.57 14.65
CA TYR A 229 1.54 21.37 15.00
C TYR A 229 1.32 20.47 16.23
N ARG A 230 2.25 19.53 16.50
CA ARG A 230 2.24 18.73 17.74
C ARG A 230 2.73 19.49 18.98
N GLY A 231 3.20 20.72 18.83
CA GLY A 231 3.75 21.55 19.92
C GLY A 231 5.12 21.08 20.40
N GLU A 232 5.86 20.33 19.58
CA GLU A 232 7.18 19.78 19.92
C GLU A 232 8.33 20.72 19.52
N CYS A 233 8.06 21.73 18.67
CA CYS A 233 9.06 22.66 18.16
C CYS A 233 8.45 23.97 17.64
N ASP A 234 8.76 25.10 18.27
CA ASP A 234 8.22 26.41 17.87
C ASP A 234 8.80 26.94 16.54
N ASP A 235 10.05 26.58 16.21
CA ASP A 235 10.76 27.07 15.02
C ASP A 235 10.62 26.15 13.80
N CYS A 236 9.86 25.05 13.92
CA CYS A 236 9.71 24.04 12.86
C CYS A 236 8.71 24.43 11.77
N THR A 237 8.44 25.73 11.62
CA THR A 237 7.71 26.33 10.48
C THR A 237 8.63 26.61 9.30
N THR A 238 9.96 26.47 9.45
CA THR A 238 10.94 26.51 8.36
C THR A 238 11.74 25.21 8.32
N ILE A 239 11.67 24.47 7.21
CA ILE A 239 12.28 23.14 7.09
C ILE A 239 13.22 23.06 5.90
N LYS A 240 14.20 22.15 5.95
CA LYS A 240 15.17 21.92 4.88
C LYS A 240 14.64 20.93 3.85
N PHE A 241 15.05 21.13 2.61
CA PHE A 241 14.86 20.16 1.54
C PHE A 241 15.45 18.80 1.94
N ALA A 242 14.69 17.74 1.67
CA ALA A 242 15.10 16.35 1.89
C ALA A 242 15.14 15.57 0.57
N ASN A 243 15.77 14.41 0.57
CA ASN A 243 15.75 13.51 -0.59
C ASN A 243 14.46 12.67 -0.51
N PRO A 244 13.62 12.66 -1.57
CA PRO A 244 12.34 11.99 -1.51
C PRO A 244 12.50 10.48 -1.36
N THR A 245 11.61 9.89 -0.57
CA THR A 245 11.42 8.46 -0.43
C THR A 245 9.96 8.13 -0.69
N ILE A 246 9.66 6.87 -1.00
CA ILE A 246 8.28 6.43 -1.23
C ILE A 246 7.54 6.46 0.12
N LEU A 247 6.75 7.51 0.35
CA LEU A 247 5.95 7.68 1.56
C LEU A 247 4.49 7.91 1.21
N TYR A 248 3.62 7.35 2.07
CA TYR A 248 2.18 7.53 2.04
C TYR A 248 1.79 9.02 1.90
N THR A 249 2.33 9.87 2.78
CA THR A 249 2.00 11.31 2.88
C THR A 249 2.36 12.12 1.63
N SER A 250 3.18 11.58 0.73
CA SER A 250 3.64 12.24 -0.51
C SER A 250 3.21 11.47 -1.76
N SER A 251 2.12 10.71 -1.70
CA SER A 251 1.57 9.93 -2.81
C SER A 251 2.56 8.92 -3.39
N GLY A 252 3.30 8.23 -2.52
CA GLY A 252 4.37 7.32 -2.93
C GLY A 252 3.89 6.20 -3.85
N LEU A 253 2.73 5.60 -3.58
CA LEU A 253 2.15 4.54 -4.42
C LEU A 253 1.58 5.11 -5.71
N GLY A 254 0.80 6.20 -5.65
CA GLY A 254 0.24 6.82 -6.86
C GLY A 254 1.31 7.33 -7.82
N HIS A 255 2.39 7.92 -7.32
CA HIS A 255 3.52 8.35 -8.14
C HIS A 255 4.21 7.16 -8.80
N GLN A 256 4.45 6.06 -8.07
CA GLN A 256 5.01 4.83 -8.66
C GLN A 256 4.11 4.25 -9.74
N ALA A 257 2.81 4.11 -9.46
CA ALA A 257 1.85 3.53 -10.38
C ALA A 257 1.80 4.30 -11.71
N LEU A 258 1.71 5.63 -11.66
CA LEU A 258 1.66 6.45 -12.87
C LEU A 258 3.00 6.48 -13.61
N SER A 259 4.12 6.66 -12.89
CA SER A 259 5.44 6.73 -13.53
C SER A 259 5.86 5.42 -14.20
N VAL A 260 5.58 4.25 -13.58
CA VAL A 260 5.90 2.96 -14.20
C VAL A 260 5.05 2.68 -15.45
N LEU A 261 3.84 3.24 -15.50
CA LEU A 261 2.93 3.19 -16.65
C LEU A 261 3.25 4.24 -17.73
N GLY A 262 4.35 4.96 -17.59
CA GLY A 262 4.89 5.87 -18.60
C GLY A 262 4.40 7.32 -18.50
N TYR A 263 3.61 7.68 -17.48
CA TYR A 263 3.19 9.06 -17.31
C TYR A 263 4.41 9.91 -16.97
N HIS A 264 4.60 11.01 -17.72
CA HIS A 264 5.69 11.94 -17.47
C HIS A 264 5.48 12.63 -16.12
N THR A 265 6.53 12.74 -15.32
CA THR A 265 6.46 13.34 -13.99
C THR A 265 7.40 14.53 -13.88
N ILE A 266 6.94 15.56 -13.15
CA ILE A 266 7.74 16.70 -12.69
C ILE A 266 7.46 16.92 -11.20
N THR A 267 8.34 17.64 -10.53
CA THR A 267 8.13 18.07 -9.14
C THR A 267 7.38 19.41 -9.08
N ASP A 268 6.65 19.66 -7.99
CA ASP A 268 6.14 21.00 -7.69
C ASP A 268 7.22 22.08 -7.66
N ALA A 269 8.44 21.75 -7.20
CA ALA A 269 9.58 22.66 -7.23
C ALA A 269 10.02 23.06 -8.66
N GLU A 270 9.72 22.27 -9.69
CA GLU A 270 9.94 22.68 -11.08
C GLU A 270 8.87 23.67 -11.56
N ILE A 271 7.63 23.50 -11.10
CA ILE A 271 6.53 24.44 -11.37
C ILE A 271 6.81 25.78 -10.68
N ASP A 272 7.20 25.77 -9.42
CA ASP A 272 7.51 27.01 -8.69
C ASP A 272 8.61 27.84 -9.38
N ARG A 273 9.66 27.19 -9.91
CA ARG A 273 10.72 27.87 -10.66
C ARG A 273 10.29 28.31 -12.06
N ASN A 274 9.39 27.57 -12.70
CA ASN A 274 8.93 27.86 -14.06
C ASN A 274 7.45 27.46 -14.25
N PRO A 275 6.50 28.32 -13.83
CA PRO A 275 5.09 27.96 -13.84
C PRO A 275 4.52 27.75 -15.24
N SER A 276 5.12 28.40 -16.25
CA SER A 276 4.75 28.23 -17.66
C SER A 276 5.04 26.84 -18.20
N ILE A 277 5.78 25.97 -17.47
CA ILE A 277 5.99 24.57 -17.85
C ILE A 277 4.67 23.83 -18.06
N LEU A 278 3.63 24.16 -17.29
CA LEU A 278 2.32 23.53 -17.38
C LEU A 278 1.63 23.75 -18.74
N GLN A 279 1.93 24.86 -19.42
CA GLN A 279 1.35 25.18 -20.75
C GLN A 279 1.79 24.21 -21.85
N GLN A 280 2.80 23.36 -21.59
CA GLN A 280 3.26 22.34 -22.53
C GLN A 280 2.37 21.10 -22.53
N PHE A 281 1.51 20.95 -21.52
CA PHE A 281 0.69 19.77 -21.29
C PHE A 281 -0.79 20.07 -21.55
N ASP A 282 -1.52 19.08 -22.04
CA ASP A 282 -2.95 19.16 -22.27
C ASP A 282 -3.75 18.80 -20.99
N LYS A 283 -3.12 18.07 -20.06
CA LYS A 283 -3.69 17.61 -18.78
C LYS A 283 -2.61 17.58 -17.70
N VAL A 284 -2.94 18.12 -16.53
CA VAL A 284 -2.10 18.06 -15.32
C VAL A 284 -2.77 17.14 -14.31
N ILE A 285 -2.03 16.21 -13.73
CA ILE A 285 -2.47 15.34 -12.63
C ILE A 285 -1.74 15.78 -11.38
N MET A 286 -2.46 16.36 -10.43
CA MET A 286 -1.96 16.73 -9.12
C MET A 286 -2.07 15.53 -8.18
N LEU A 287 -0.97 15.20 -7.51
CA LEU A 287 -0.97 14.24 -6.41
C LEU A 287 -1.29 14.96 -5.09
N HIS A 288 -0.79 14.50 -3.93
CA HIS A 288 -1.01 15.15 -2.63
C HIS A 288 -0.14 16.41 -2.44
N ASN A 289 -0.27 17.37 -3.37
CA ASN A 289 0.40 18.67 -3.35
C ASN A 289 -0.30 19.61 -2.35
N GLU A 290 -0.25 19.26 -1.09
CA GLU A 290 -0.81 20.00 0.05
C GLU A 290 -0.14 21.36 0.27
N TYR A 291 1.20 21.39 0.23
CA TYR A 291 1.99 22.61 0.46
C TYR A 291 2.49 23.17 -0.87
N VAL A 292 2.05 24.38 -1.22
CA VAL A 292 2.37 25.02 -2.50
C VAL A 292 2.66 26.51 -2.32
N THR A 293 3.36 27.12 -3.28
CA THR A 293 3.53 28.58 -3.31
C THR A 293 2.34 29.25 -3.99
N ARG A 294 2.14 30.55 -3.74
CA ARG A 294 1.14 31.36 -4.46
C ARG A 294 1.29 31.28 -5.97
N THR A 295 2.52 31.32 -6.45
CA THR A 295 2.83 31.22 -7.88
C THR A 295 2.40 29.88 -8.47
N MET A 296 2.61 28.77 -7.74
CA MET A 296 2.10 27.48 -8.18
C MET A 296 0.56 27.44 -8.15
N PHE A 297 -0.05 27.92 -7.08
CA PHE A 297 -1.52 27.96 -6.94
C PHE A 297 -2.16 28.64 -8.16
N ASP A 298 -1.68 29.83 -8.51
CA ASP A 298 -2.17 30.61 -9.65
C ASP A 298 -1.99 29.84 -10.97
N ALA A 299 -0.83 29.21 -11.17
CA ALA A 299 -0.54 28.48 -12.41
C ALA A 299 -1.35 27.20 -12.57
N ILE A 300 -1.54 26.45 -11.48
CA ILE A 300 -2.31 25.20 -11.46
C ILE A 300 -3.79 25.50 -11.64
N THR A 301 -4.35 26.44 -10.88
CA THR A 301 -5.78 26.79 -10.96
C THR A 301 -6.15 27.45 -12.29
N SER A 302 -5.20 28.14 -12.95
CA SER A 302 -5.40 28.69 -14.30
C SER A 302 -5.28 27.66 -15.43
N HIS A 303 -4.77 26.46 -15.17
CA HIS A 303 -4.65 25.42 -16.19
C HIS A 303 -6.05 24.86 -16.53
N PRO A 304 -6.44 24.74 -17.81
CA PRO A 304 -7.82 24.44 -18.20
C PRO A 304 -8.28 23.00 -17.90
N LYS A 305 -7.35 22.12 -17.56
CA LYS A 305 -7.63 20.70 -17.31
C LYS A 305 -6.68 20.11 -16.27
N VAL A 306 -7.13 20.08 -15.03
CA VAL A 306 -6.41 19.52 -13.89
C VAL A 306 -7.20 18.39 -13.26
N LEU A 307 -6.56 17.24 -13.04
CA LEU A 307 -7.09 16.19 -12.18
C LEU A 307 -6.39 16.28 -10.82
N TYR A 308 -7.13 16.67 -9.79
CA TYR A 308 -6.70 16.59 -8.41
C TYR A 308 -6.99 15.18 -7.90
N LEU A 309 -6.00 14.29 -8.02
CA LEU A 309 -6.16 12.87 -7.75
C LEU A 309 -6.24 12.57 -6.24
N TYR A 310 -5.72 13.46 -5.41
CA TYR A 310 -5.75 13.38 -3.96
C TYR A 310 -6.55 14.57 -3.43
N PRO A 311 -7.39 14.38 -2.38
CA PRO A 311 -7.93 15.49 -1.62
C PRO A 311 -6.79 16.24 -0.90
N ASN A 312 -7.10 17.34 -0.24
CA ASN A 312 -6.11 18.13 0.49
C ASN A 312 -4.99 18.69 -0.42
N ALA A 313 -5.28 18.88 -1.70
CA ALA A 313 -4.39 19.58 -2.61
C ALA A 313 -4.54 21.09 -2.45
N LEU A 314 -3.44 21.83 -2.60
CA LEU A 314 -3.41 23.30 -2.54
C LEU A 314 -3.92 23.85 -1.19
N TYR A 315 -3.62 23.17 -0.09
CA TYR A 315 -4.19 23.47 1.22
C TYR A 315 -3.41 24.54 1.98
N ALA A 316 -2.07 24.49 1.95
CA ALA A 316 -1.23 25.37 2.74
C ALA A 316 -0.23 26.13 1.86
N GLU A 317 -0.09 27.43 2.15
CA GLU A 317 0.82 28.33 1.46
C GLU A 317 2.20 28.28 2.10
N ILE A 318 3.22 28.13 1.25
CA ILE A 318 4.62 28.19 1.63
C ILE A 318 5.38 29.23 0.80
N GLU A 319 6.52 29.66 1.32
CA GLU A 319 7.59 30.28 0.52
C GLU A 319 8.79 29.34 0.40
N VAL A 320 9.58 29.51 -0.66
CA VAL A 320 10.72 28.65 -0.98
C VAL A 320 11.98 29.48 -1.10
N ASN A 321 13.03 29.09 -0.38
CA ASN A 321 14.36 29.66 -0.53
C ASN A 321 15.30 28.61 -1.13
N TYR A 322 15.62 28.75 -2.41
CA TYR A 322 16.49 27.83 -3.14
C TYR A 322 17.97 27.95 -2.80
N VAL A 323 18.41 29.09 -2.25
CA VAL A 323 19.80 29.29 -1.81
C VAL A 323 20.05 28.50 -0.52
N ASP A 324 19.14 28.67 0.45
CA ASP A 324 19.22 28.00 1.74
C ASP A 324 18.61 26.59 1.72
N ARG A 325 17.94 26.23 0.62
CA ARG A 325 17.24 24.96 0.41
C ARG A 325 16.20 24.71 1.51
N THR A 326 15.33 25.69 1.74
CA THR A 326 14.26 25.62 2.73
C THR A 326 12.90 25.94 2.14
N ILE A 327 11.86 25.45 2.80
CA ILE A 327 10.50 25.97 2.69
C ILE A 327 10.06 26.53 4.04
N THR A 328 9.22 27.57 4.02
CA THR A 328 8.65 28.18 5.22
C THR A 328 7.14 28.21 5.09
N LEU A 329 6.42 27.77 6.13
CA LEU A 329 4.98 27.88 6.22
C LEU A 329 4.56 29.34 6.32
N ILE A 330 3.65 29.77 5.45
CA ILE A 330 3.08 31.11 5.44
C ILE A 330 1.65 31.10 5.96
N ARG A 331 0.83 30.14 5.51
CA ARG A 331 -0.61 30.15 5.80
C ARG A 331 -1.27 28.76 5.64
N GLY A 332 -2.25 28.42 6.47
CA GLY A 332 -3.01 27.16 6.43
C GLY A 332 -2.75 26.26 7.65
N HIS A 333 -3.59 25.25 7.87
CA HIS A 333 -3.60 24.42 9.10
C HIS A 333 -3.60 25.27 10.37
N ASP A 334 -4.54 26.21 10.46
CA ASP A 334 -4.73 27.07 11.62
C ASP A 334 -3.51 27.99 11.90
N TYR A 335 -2.73 28.30 10.86
CA TYR A 335 -1.56 29.17 10.90
C TYR A 335 -1.68 30.36 9.92
N PRO A 336 -1.21 31.57 10.31
CA PRO A 336 -0.75 31.93 11.66
C PRO A 336 -1.91 32.20 12.62
N GLU A 337 -3.12 32.39 12.08
CA GLU A 337 -4.35 32.52 12.86
C GLU A 337 -5.18 31.21 12.87
N PRO A 338 -5.80 30.83 14.01
CA PRO A 338 -6.56 29.59 14.12
C PRO A 338 -7.79 29.46 13.22
N GLU A 339 -8.28 30.56 12.66
CA GLU A 339 -9.43 30.56 11.75
C GLU A 339 -9.04 30.22 10.30
N ILE A 340 -7.74 30.08 10.02
CA ILE A 340 -7.22 29.86 8.67
C ILE A 340 -6.92 28.38 8.46
N SER A 341 -7.95 27.63 8.11
CA SER A 341 -7.79 26.24 7.71
C SER A 341 -7.04 26.13 6.38
N ASN A 342 -7.56 26.77 5.32
CA ASN A 342 -6.95 26.77 3.98
C ASN A 342 -6.15 28.07 3.73
N GLY A 343 -4.90 27.93 3.30
CA GLY A 343 -3.98 29.03 3.01
C GLY A 343 -4.31 29.86 1.76
N PHE A 344 -5.25 29.41 0.93
CA PHE A 344 -5.61 30.05 -0.33
C PHE A 344 -7.07 30.53 -0.38
N ASP A 345 -7.88 30.19 0.63
CA ASP A 345 -9.34 30.37 0.62
C ASP A 345 -9.97 29.77 -0.67
N TRP A 346 -9.43 28.64 -1.11
CA TRP A 346 -9.84 28.04 -2.38
C TRP A 346 -11.26 27.47 -2.28
N GLU A 347 -12.15 27.90 -3.16
CA GLU A 347 -13.57 27.52 -3.10
C GLU A 347 -13.83 26.02 -3.33
N PHE A 348 -12.88 25.34 -3.98
CA PHE A 348 -12.96 23.90 -4.26
C PHE A 348 -12.16 23.06 -3.26
N ASP A 349 -11.71 23.62 -2.13
CA ASP A 349 -11.10 22.83 -1.05
C ASP A 349 -11.99 21.64 -0.67
N ASN A 350 -11.46 20.43 -0.84
CA ASN A 350 -12.13 19.17 -0.57
C ASN A 350 -11.41 18.34 0.52
N THR A 351 -10.59 18.98 1.35
CA THR A 351 -9.76 18.33 2.37
C THR A 351 -10.60 17.47 3.32
N HIS A 352 -11.61 18.06 3.95
CA HIS A 352 -12.48 17.34 4.88
C HIS A 352 -13.82 16.96 4.25
N PRO A 353 -14.32 15.73 4.46
CA PRO A 353 -13.71 14.65 5.25
C PRO A 353 -12.74 13.76 4.45
N TYR A 354 -12.53 14.04 3.17
CA TYR A 354 -12.01 13.09 2.19
C TYR A 354 -10.55 12.68 2.39
N GLU A 355 -9.71 13.51 3.02
CA GLU A 355 -8.31 13.16 3.33
C GLU A 355 -8.17 11.96 4.28
N PHE A 356 -9.22 11.67 5.05
CA PHE A 356 -9.24 10.56 6.01
C PHE A 356 -9.88 9.29 5.44
N ASP A 357 -10.53 9.37 4.27
CA ASP A 357 -11.08 8.19 3.60
C ASP A 357 -9.98 7.49 2.79
N ASN A 358 -9.35 6.51 3.43
CA ASN A 358 -8.30 5.70 2.83
C ASN A 358 -8.83 4.35 2.29
N GLU A 359 -10.12 4.06 2.52
CA GLU A 359 -10.75 2.83 2.02
C GLU A 359 -11.22 3.02 0.58
N CYS A 360 -11.66 4.24 0.24
CA CYS A 360 -12.11 4.62 -1.10
C CYS A 360 -13.20 3.66 -1.62
N LEU A 361 -14.17 3.29 -0.78
CA LEU A 361 -15.24 2.34 -1.16
C LEU A 361 -16.15 2.94 -2.23
N ASP A 362 -16.50 4.21 -2.07
CA ASP A 362 -17.38 4.99 -2.95
C ASP A 362 -16.58 6.10 -3.66
N MET A 363 -15.38 5.76 -4.15
CA MET A 363 -14.52 6.70 -4.87
C MET A 363 -15.24 7.25 -6.11
N GLU A 364 -15.34 8.57 -6.19
CA GLU A 364 -15.90 9.31 -7.31
C GLU A 364 -14.85 10.24 -7.92
N ILE A 365 -14.95 10.46 -9.23
CA ILE A 365 -14.23 11.53 -9.92
C ILE A 365 -15.28 12.54 -10.39
N TYR A 366 -15.32 13.72 -9.77
CA TYR A 366 -16.35 14.72 -10.01
C TYR A 366 -15.75 16.00 -10.63
N PRO A 367 -16.51 16.70 -11.50
CA PRO A 367 -16.01 17.89 -12.18
C PRO A 367 -16.01 19.13 -11.27
N ILE A 368 -15.04 20.01 -11.51
CA ILE A 368 -14.96 21.38 -11.00
C ILE A 368 -14.64 22.33 -12.16
N GLU A 369 -14.50 23.64 -11.90
CA GLU A 369 -14.33 24.65 -12.96
C GLU A 369 -13.15 24.36 -13.91
N ASN A 370 -11.98 24.02 -13.37
CA ASN A 370 -10.75 23.80 -14.13
C ASN A 370 -10.37 22.32 -14.31
N GLY A 371 -11.29 21.38 -14.05
CA GLY A 371 -11.04 19.95 -14.25
C GLY A 371 -11.85 19.03 -13.34
N PHE A 372 -11.17 18.13 -12.62
CA PHE A 372 -11.80 17.06 -11.84
C PHE A 372 -11.10 16.85 -10.50
N MET A 373 -11.84 16.39 -9.50
CA MET A 373 -11.37 16.02 -8.18
C MET A 373 -11.82 14.62 -7.81
N THR A 374 -11.07 13.99 -6.90
CA THR A 374 -11.49 12.76 -6.21
C THR A 374 -12.00 13.08 -4.81
N ASN A 375 -12.75 12.15 -4.22
CA ASN A 375 -13.36 12.29 -2.90
C ASN A 375 -12.75 11.33 -1.83
N CYS A 376 -11.54 10.81 -2.05
CA CYS A 376 -10.88 9.92 -1.09
C CYS A 376 -9.37 9.88 -1.34
N TYR A 377 -8.59 9.42 -0.36
CA TYR A 377 -7.14 9.31 -0.43
C TYR A 377 -6.69 7.96 -1.03
N PRO A 378 -6.21 7.91 -2.30
CA PRO A 378 -6.19 6.68 -3.08
C PRO A 378 -4.97 5.78 -2.88
N GLU A 379 -4.07 6.01 -1.92
CA GLU A 379 -2.85 5.19 -1.76
C GLU A 379 -3.16 3.69 -1.67
N ASN A 380 -4.17 3.31 -0.87
CA ASN A 380 -4.58 1.92 -0.75
C ASN A 380 -5.32 1.38 -1.97
N VAL A 381 -5.85 2.26 -2.83
CA VAL A 381 -6.49 1.84 -4.09
C VAL A 381 -5.46 1.13 -4.96
N PHE A 382 -4.23 1.66 -5.06
CA PHE A 382 -3.13 1.11 -5.87
C PHE A 382 -2.62 -0.26 -5.40
N LEU A 383 -3.07 -0.75 -4.24
CA LEU A 383 -2.79 -2.09 -3.72
C LEU A 383 -3.92 -3.09 -4.04
N LYS A 384 -4.99 -2.67 -4.72
CA LYS A 384 -6.13 -3.51 -5.09
C LYS A 384 -6.09 -3.85 -6.58
N ASP A 385 -6.88 -4.83 -6.98
CA ASP A 385 -6.87 -5.30 -8.38
C ASP A 385 -7.80 -4.44 -9.24
N ILE A 386 -9.11 -4.73 -9.18
CA ILE A 386 -10.15 -4.09 -10.01
C ILE A 386 -10.23 -2.57 -9.77
N GLN A 387 -10.10 -2.10 -8.53
CA GLN A 387 -10.18 -0.67 -8.23
C GLN A 387 -9.01 0.12 -8.85
N THR A 388 -7.79 -0.44 -8.82
CA THR A 388 -6.62 0.17 -9.48
C THR A 388 -6.83 0.28 -10.98
N PHE A 389 -7.27 -0.81 -11.63
CA PHE A 389 -7.54 -0.79 -13.06
C PHE A 389 -8.57 0.27 -13.42
N ASN A 390 -9.70 0.32 -12.71
CA ASN A 390 -10.77 1.28 -12.97
C ASN A 390 -10.30 2.72 -12.80
N LEU A 391 -9.55 3.02 -11.72
CA LEU A 391 -9.02 4.35 -11.48
C LEU A 391 -8.03 4.77 -12.57
N LEU A 392 -7.05 3.92 -12.89
CA LEU A 392 -6.04 4.22 -13.92
C LEU A 392 -6.67 4.35 -15.32
N LYS A 393 -7.70 3.55 -15.60
CA LYS A 393 -8.46 3.65 -16.84
C LYS A 393 -9.18 4.98 -16.94
N ALA A 394 -9.85 5.41 -15.87
CA ALA A 394 -10.49 6.72 -15.80
C ALA A 394 -9.47 7.87 -15.95
N ILE A 395 -8.32 7.78 -15.27
CA ILE A 395 -7.23 8.77 -15.39
C ILE A 395 -6.76 8.91 -16.84
N LYS A 396 -6.60 7.80 -17.55
CA LYS A 396 -6.17 7.81 -18.96
C LYS A 396 -7.21 8.42 -19.89
N ASP A 397 -8.48 8.07 -19.68
CA ASP A 397 -9.59 8.44 -20.56
C ASP A 397 -10.07 9.89 -20.34
N LEU A 398 -9.88 10.45 -19.14
CA LEU A 398 -10.17 11.85 -18.81
C LEU A 398 -9.34 12.82 -19.63
#